data_AF-A0A1F1ZPR3-F1
#
_entry.id   AF-A0A1F1ZPR3-F1
#
_cell.length_a   1.000
_cell.length_b   1.000
_cell.length_c   1.000
_cell.angle_alpha   90.00
_cell.angle_beta   90.00
_cell.angle_gamma   90.00
#
_symmetry.space_group_name_H-M   'P 1'
#
loop_
_entity.id
_entity.type
_entity.pdbx_description
1 polymer ?
#
loop_
_entity_poly.entity_id
_entity_poly.type
_entity_poly.pdbx_seq_one_letter_code
_entity_poly.pdbx_strand_id
1 'polypeptide(L)'
;MGNQINLDNYEPVEERVMRFKEKYPDYRMASEIVDMSGDVGSTRWVVKVTLWRSFEDEKPLAEGHAFEIDGAGMTQRTAALETCETSALGRALANAGFAGNRRVTREEMMKPKIQELTDKAMSCESEDQLKKVWREAQAIHVQDSLSNIIKLRRAQINGTA
;
A
#
# COMPACT_ATOMS: atom_id res chain seq x y z
N MET A 1 -21.61 16.16 -11.29
CA MET A 1 -20.26 16.53 -11.76
C MET A 1 -19.29 15.54 -11.11
N GLY A 2 -18.76 14.60 -11.89
CA GLY A 2 -17.84 13.59 -11.39
C GLY A 2 -16.54 14.26 -10.96
N ASN A 3 -16.12 13.99 -9.73
CA ASN A 3 -14.86 14.48 -9.20
C ASN A 3 -13.74 13.71 -9.91
N GLN A 4 -13.31 14.21 -11.06
CA GLN A 4 -12.18 13.68 -11.81
C GLN A 4 -10.93 13.93 -10.96
N ILE A 5 -10.48 12.90 -10.25
CA ILE A 5 -9.26 12.95 -9.45
C ILE A 5 -8.11 13.11 -10.45
N ASN A 6 -7.56 14.33 -10.52
CA ASN A 6 -6.37 14.63 -11.30
C ASN A 6 -5.19 13.81 -10.74
N LEU A 7 -4.62 12.92 -11.58
CA LEU A 7 -3.55 11.98 -11.24
C LEU A 7 -2.15 12.58 -11.42
N ASP A 8 -2.04 13.79 -11.96
CA ASP A 8 -0.75 14.40 -12.36
C ASP A 8 0.03 15.03 -11.19
N ASN A 9 -0.42 14.82 -9.96
CA ASN A 9 0.19 15.41 -8.76
C ASN A 9 0.94 14.37 -7.91
N TYR A 10 1.45 13.30 -8.53
CA TYR A 10 2.30 12.32 -7.86
C TYR A 10 3.76 12.75 -7.92
N GLU A 11 4.28 13.21 -6.78
CA GLU A 11 5.69 13.49 -6.66
C GLU A 11 6.45 12.16 -6.39
N PRO A 12 7.36 11.74 -7.28
CA PRO A 12 8.18 10.55 -7.08
C PRO A 12 8.89 10.57 -5.72
N VAL A 13 9.05 9.40 -5.10
CA VAL A 13 9.83 9.28 -3.86
C VAL A 13 11.27 9.77 -4.08
N GLU A 14 11.81 9.55 -5.28
CA GLU A 14 13.16 9.98 -5.66
C GLU A 14 13.34 11.50 -5.58
N GLU A 15 12.39 12.30 -6.06
CA GLU A 15 12.44 13.77 -5.97
C GLU A 15 12.45 14.25 -4.51
N ARG A 16 11.68 13.58 -3.65
CA ARG A 16 11.66 13.85 -2.20
C ARG A 16 12.98 13.49 -1.54
N VAL A 17 13.59 12.37 -1.94
CA VAL A 17 14.92 11.95 -1.48
C VAL A 17 15.98 12.96 -1.89
N MET A 18 15.96 13.43 -3.15
CA MET A 18 16.92 14.44 -3.63
C MET A 18 16.84 15.73 -2.80
N ARG A 19 15.64 16.28 -2.59
CA ARG A 19 15.48 17.47 -1.73
C ARG A 19 15.93 17.24 -0.29
N PHE A 20 15.69 16.04 0.24
CA PHE A 20 16.16 15.70 1.58
C PHE A 20 17.69 15.72 1.65
N LYS A 21 18.36 15.08 0.69
CA LYS A 21 19.83 15.05 0.61
C LYS A 21 20.44 16.44 0.41
N GLU A 22 19.82 17.27 -0.43
CA GLU A 22 20.26 18.65 -0.65
C GLU A 22 20.14 19.51 0.61
N LYS A 23 19.03 19.34 1.36
CA LYS A 23 18.81 20.10 2.60
C LYS A 23 19.70 19.62 3.75
N TYR A 24 19.99 18.32 3.80
CA TYR A 24 20.76 17.69 4.86
C TYR A 24 21.90 16.85 4.25
N PRO A 25 23.03 17.46 3.87
CA PRO A 25 24.12 16.75 3.17
C PRO A 25 24.80 15.67 4.03
N ASP A 26 24.81 15.85 5.35
CA ASP A 26 25.39 14.90 6.32
C ASP A 26 24.38 13.86 6.84
N TYR A 27 23.25 13.71 6.17
CA TYR A 27 22.15 12.88 6.62
C TYR A 27 22.53 11.41 6.87
N ARG A 28 21.69 10.75 7.66
CA ARG A 28 21.63 9.28 7.75
C ARG A 28 20.22 8.81 7.40
N MET A 29 20.13 7.72 6.65
CA MET A 29 18.89 6.96 6.48
C MET A 29 19.19 5.50 6.84
N ALA A 30 18.27 4.87 7.55
CA ALA A 30 18.33 3.45 7.84
C ALA A 30 16.96 2.83 7.62
N SER A 31 16.92 1.70 6.91
CA SER A 31 15.76 0.83 6.82
C SER A 31 15.98 -0.41 7.68
N GLU A 32 14.90 -0.89 8.31
CA GLU A 32 14.91 -2.14 9.06
C GLU A 32 13.61 -2.92 8.83
N ILE A 33 13.72 -4.25 8.72
CA ILE A 33 12.57 -5.15 8.74
C ILE A 33 12.21 -5.37 10.21
N VAL A 34 11.06 -4.85 10.62
CA VAL A 34 10.56 -4.91 12.01
C VAL A 34 9.79 -6.20 12.27
N ASP A 35 9.10 -6.71 11.24
CA ASP A 35 8.42 -8.00 11.29
C ASP A 35 8.44 -8.65 9.90
N MET A 36 8.58 -9.98 9.90
CA MET A 36 8.49 -10.83 8.72
C MET A 36 7.78 -12.12 9.14
N SER A 37 6.58 -12.34 8.61
CA SER A 37 5.73 -13.46 9.03
C SER A 37 4.95 -14.05 7.85
N GLY A 38 4.69 -15.36 7.87
CA GLY A 38 3.97 -16.08 6.82
C GLY A 38 4.86 -16.99 5.96
N ASP A 39 4.25 -17.69 5.01
CA ASP A 39 4.94 -18.60 4.10
C ASP A 39 5.50 -17.87 2.87
N VAL A 40 6.56 -18.42 2.27
CA VAL A 40 7.16 -17.89 1.03
C VAL A 40 6.10 -17.70 -0.05
N GLY A 41 5.99 -16.49 -0.60
CA GLY A 41 4.96 -16.12 -1.58
C GLY A 41 3.65 -15.61 -0.97
N SER A 42 3.55 -15.58 0.37
CA SER A 42 2.48 -14.94 1.14
C SER A 42 3.03 -14.17 2.35
N THR A 43 4.34 -13.88 2.35
CA THR A 43 5.05 -13.23 3.45
C THR A 43 4.48 -11.83 3.67
N ARG A 44 4.17 -11.51 4.91
CA ARG A 44 3.93 -10.16 5.38
C ARG A 44 5.26 -9.53 5.77
N TRP A 45 5.54 -8.39 5.15
CA TRP A 45 6.69 -7.55 5.44
C TRP A 45 6.23 -6.34 6.24
N VAL A 46 6.94 -6.01 7.32
CA VAL A 46 6.78 -4.73 8.03
C VAL A 46 8.13 -4.06 8.08
N VAL A 47 8.25 -2.90 7.44
CA VAL A 47 9.50 -2.15 7.33
C VAL A 47 9.36 -0.81 8.02
N LYS A 48 10.40 -0.40 8.76
CA LYS A 48 10.58 0.95 9.27
C LYS A 48 11.74 1.61 8.55
N VAL A 49 11.56 2.89 8.21
CA VAL A 49 12.65 3.77 7.77
C VAL A 49 12.80 4.90 8.76
N THR A 50 14.04 5.17 9.15
CA THR A 50 14.41 6.23 10.09
C THR A 50 15.34 7.22 9.39
N LEU A 51 15.09 8.52 9.60
CA LEU A 51 15.82 9.62 9.00
C LEU A 51 16.48 10.47 10.09
N TRP A 52 17.72 10.92 9.84
CA TRP A 52 18.44 11.89 10.66
C TRP A 52 18.96 13.02 9.77
N ARG A 53 19.11 14.24 10.32
CA ARG A 53 19.63 15.38 9.56
C ARG A 53 21.15 15.34 9.44
N SER A 54 21.81 14.72 10.42
CA SER A 54 23.26 14.53 10.47
C SER A 54 23.59 13.13 11.01
N PHE A 55 24.76 12.59 10.66
CA PHE A 55 25.31 11.38 11.26
C PHE A 55 25.59 11.52 12.77
N GLU A 56 25.70 12.76 13.26
CA GLU A 56 25.90 13.08 14.68
C GLU A 56 24.59 13.18 15.49
N ASP A 57 23.43 13.28 14.82
CA ASP A 57 22.15 13.37 15.51
C ASP A 57 21.89 12.08 16.32
N GLU A 58 21.81 12.21 17.64
CA GLU A 58 21.46 11.09 18.54
C GLU A 58 19.99 10.67 18.34
N LYS A 59 19.11 11.65 18.12
CA LYS A 59 17.66 11.42 17.95
C LYS A 59 17.27 11.51 16.48
N PRO A 60 16.36 10.62 16.01
CA PRO A 60 15.88 10.69 14.64
C PRO A 60 15.06 11.94 14.39
N LEU A 61 15.13 12.46 13.17
CA LEU A 61 14.25 13.52 12.68
C LEU A 61 12.83 13.00 12.49
N ALA A 62 12.70 11.83 11.86
CA ALA A 62 11.42 11.22 11.55
C ALA A 62 11.56 9.72 11.31
N GLU A 63 10.45 9.02 11.49
CA GLU A 63 10.30 7.60 11.19
C GLU A 63 9.08 7.38 10.29
N GLY A 64 9.11 6.33 9.49
CA GLY A 64 7.99 5.89 8.65
C GLY A 64 7.88 4.38 8.69
N HIS A 65 6.64 3.88 8.79
CA HIS A 65 6.35 2.44 8.80
C HIS A 65 5.42 2.09 7.66
N ALA A 66 5.68 0.95 7.03
CA ALA A 66 4.79 0.36 6.04
C ALA A 66 4.68 -1.16 6.25
N PHE A 67 3.61 -1.72 5.71
CA PHE A 67 3.50 -3.17 5.57
C PHE A 67 2.97 -3.51 4.18
N GLU A 68 3.48 -4.60 3.62
CA GLU A 68 3.03 -5.18 2.36
C GLU A 68 2.99 -6.71 2.50
N ILE A 69 2.24 -7.38 1.63
CA ILE A 69 2.09 -8.84 1.64
C ILE A 69 2.42 -9.36 0.24
N ASP A 70 3.25 -10.39 0.14
CA ASP A 70 3.55 -11.07 -1.12
C ASP A 70 2.26 -11.46 -1.85
N GLY A 71 2.20 -11.18 -3.15
CA GLY A 71 1.08 -11.56 -4.00
C GLY A 71 -0.20 -10.69 -3.88
N ALA A 72 -0.27 -9.76 -2.92
CA ALA A 72 -1.47 -8.95 -2.68
C ALA A 72 -1.83 -7.98 -3.82
N GLY A 73 -0.84 -7.54 -4.61
CA GLY A 73 -1.02 -6.59 -5.71
C GLY A 73 -0.05 -6.84 -6.87
N MET A 74 -0.13 -6.05 -7.94
CA MET A 74 0.65 -6.30 -9.15
C MET A 74 2.16 -6.20 -8.90
N THR A 75 2.62 -5.21 -8.15
CA THR A 75 4.05 -5.05 -7.79
C THR A 75 4.46 -6.02 -6.69
N GLN A 76 3.57 -6.27 -5.72
CA GLN A 76 3.81 -7.20 -4.61
C GLN A 76 3.89 -8.68 -5.03
N ARG A 77 3.48 -9.02 -6.26
CA ARG A 77 3.71 -10.36 -6.82
C ARG A 77 5.18 -10.67 -7.08
N THR A 78 6.00 -9.64 -7.28
CA THR A 78 7.42 -9.80 -7.66
C THR A 78 8.38 -9.08 -6.73
N ALA A 79 7.92 -8.05 -6.01
CA ALA A 79 8.79 -7.16 -5.24
C ALA A 79 8.06 -6.52 -4.03
N ALA A 80 7.44 -7.35 -3.17
CA ALA A 80 6.66 -6.85 -2.03
C ALA A 80 7.53 -6.18 -0.97
N LEU A 81 8.72 -6.73 -0.69
CA LEU A 81 9.67 -6.15 0.26
C LEU A 81 10.16 -4.77 -0.21
N GLU A 82 10.57 -4.66 -1.47
CA GLU A 82 11.07 -3.42 -2.07
C GLU A 82 9.95 -2.35 -2.13
N THR A 83 8.72 -2.79 -2.41
CA THR A 83 7.53 -1.92 -2.34
C THR A 83 7.31 -1.44 -0.89
N CYS A 84 7.45 -2.33 0.08
CA CYS A 84 7.30 -2.01 1.50
C CYS A 84 8.35 -0.99 1.96
N GLU A 85 9.62 -1.19 1.60
CA GLU A 85 10.71 -0.28 1.93
C GLU A 85 10.49 1.11 1.30
N THR A 86 10.09 1.15 0.03
CA THR A 86 9.78 2.41 -0.67
C THR A 86 8.62 3.16 -0.01
N SER A 87 7.56 2.45 0.40
CA SER A 87 6.44 3.05 1.13
C SER A 87 6.86 3.57 2.52
N ALA A 88 7.68 2.82 3.26
CA ALA A 88 8.20 3.24 4.55
C ALA A 88 9.07 4.51 4.43
N LEU A 89 9.96 4.58 3.43
CA LEU A 89 10.76 5.75 3.12
C LEU A 89 9.89 6.96 2.76
N GLY A 90 8.89 6.77 1.89
CA GLY A 90 7.96 7.82 1.51
C GLY A 90 7.22 8.43 2.71
N ARG A 91 6.89 7.61 3.71
CA ARG A 91 6.25 8.02 4.97
C ARG A 91 7.22 8.74 5.89
N ALA A 92 8.44 8.25 6.03
CA ALA A 92 9.48 8.90 6.83
C ALA A 92 9.79 10.31 6.27
N LEU A 93 9.93 10.44 4.95
CA LEU A 93 10.13 11.72 4.27
C LEU A 93 8.95 12.68 4.49
N ALA A 94 7.71 12.19 4.38
CA ALA A 94 6.54 13.00 4.67
C ALA A 94 6.51 13.51 6.12
N ASN A 95 6.85 12.65 7.08
CA ASN A 95 6.96 13.01 8.49
C ASN A 95 8.11 13.99 8.76
N ALA A 96 9.20 13.92 7.99
CA ALA A 96 10.32 14.87 8.02
C ALA A 96 10.02 16.23 7.35
N GLY A 97 8.79 16.44 6.84
CA GLY A 97 8.40 17.68 6.16
C GLY A 97 8.68 17.70 4.66
N PHE A 98 9.06 16.57 4.07
CA PHE A 98 9.23 16.36 2.63
C PHE A 98 8.04 15.59 2.08
N ALA A 99 6.84 16.00 2.49
CA ALA A 99 5.61 15.44 1.96
C ALA A 99 5.45 15.88 0.49
N GLY A 100 5.06 14.93 -0.36
CA GLY A 100 4.41 15.28 -1.62
C GLY A 100 2.99 15.79 -1.34
N ASN A 101 2.17 15.94 -2.38
CA ASN A 101 0.84 16.55 -2.28
C ASN A 101 -0.17 15.84 -1.33
N ARG A 102 0.09 14.61 -0.84
CA ARG A 102 -0.80 13.88 0.10
C ARG A 102 -0.03 12.98 1.09
N ARG A 103 -0.49 12.94 2.35
CA ARG A 103 0.07 12.09 3.44
C ARG A 103 -0.43 10.64 3.43
N VAL A 104 -1.63 10.41 2.92
CA VAL A 104 -2.22 9.08 2.75
C VAL A 104 -2.26 8.81 1.25
N THR A 105 -1.69 7.69 0.80
CA THR A 105 -1.72 7.36 -0.63
C THR A 105 -3.16 7.04 -1.04
N ARG A 106 -3.49 7.21 -2.32
CA ARG A 106 -4.83 6.86 -2.82
C ARG A 106 -5.08 5.37 -2.57
N GLU A 107 -4.08 4.53 -2.82
CA GLU A 107 -4.13 3.09 -2.58
C GLU A 107 -4.43 2.77 -1.10
N GLU A 108 -3.84 3.50 -0.15
CA GLU A 108 -4.10 3.32 1.28
C GLU A 108 -5.51 3.71 1.70
N MET A 109 -6.10 4.74 1.10
CA MET A 109 -7.51 5.07 1.34
C MET A 109 -8.46 4.02 0.73
N MET A 110 -8.01 3.30 -0.28
CA MET A 110 -8.80 2.22 -0.88
C MET A 110 -8.68 0.90 -0.10
N LYS A 111 -7.59 0.65 0.65
CA LYS A 111 -7.38 -0.58 1.44
C LYS A 111 -8.58 -0.93 2.34
N PRO A 112 -9.13 -0.02 3.17
CA PRO A 112 -10.32 -0.31 3.98
C PRO A 112 -11.55 -0.67 3.14
N LYS A 113 -11.73 0.00 1.99
CA LYS A 113 -12.88 -0.24 1.12
C LYS A 113 -12.75 -1.57 0.36
N ILE A 114 -11.54 -1.93 -0.06
CA ILE A 114 -11.24 -3.23 -0.65
C ILE A 114 -11.48 -4.35 0.37
N GLN A 115 -11.08 -4.15 1.62
CA GLN A 115 -11.35 -5.12 2.69
C GLN A 115 -12.86 -5.28 2.94
N GLU A 116 -13.59 -4.18 3.08
CA GLU A 116 -15.06 -4.21 3.24
C GLU A 116 -15.75 -4.99 2.10
N LEU A 117 -15.34 -4.75 0.84
CA LEU A 117 -15.91 -5.46 -0.31
C LEU A 117 -15.47 -6.93 -0.37
N THR A 118 -14.25 -7.23 0.09
CA THR A 118 -13.75 -8.62 0.21
C THR A 118 -14.58 -9.40 1.21
N ASP A 119 -14.82 -8.82 2.39
CA ASP A 119 -15.65 -9.44 3.44
C ASP A 119 -17.08 -9.66 2.96
N LYS A 120 -17.67 -8.65 2.29
CA LYS A 120 -19.00 -8.78 1.65
C LYS A 120 -19.02 -9.87 0.58
N ALA A 121 -17.98 -9.97 -0.25
CA ALA A 121 -17.91 -11.02 -1.27
C ALA A 121 -17.91 -12.41 -0.64
N MET A 122 -17.10 -12.62 0.41
CA MET A 122 -17.01 -13.90 1.11
C MET A 122 -18.33 -14.30 1.80
N SER A 123 -19.13 -13.33 2.26
CA SER A 123 -20.43 -13.59 2.87
C SER A 123 -21.59 -13.75 1.87
N CYS A 124 -21.35 -13.61 0.55
CA CYS A 124 -22.43 -13.75 -0.44
C CYS A 124 -22.94 -15.19 -0.50
N GLU A 125 -24.25 -15.37 -0.58
CA GLU A 125 -24.95 -16.66 -0.68
C GLU A 125 -25.54 -16.91 -2.08
N SER A 126 -25.54 -15.89 -2.94
CA SER A 126 -26.06 -15.99 -4.33
C SER A 126 -25.21 -15.24 -5.34
N GLU A 127 -25.29 -15.66 -6.61
CA GLU A 127 -24.60 -14.97 -7.71
C GLU A 127 -25.03 -13.51 -7.84
N ASP A 128 -26.29 -13.18 -7.53
CA ASP A 128 -26.79 -11.82 -7.65
C ASP A 128 -26.20 -10.88 -6.58
N GLN A 129 -25.92 -11.40 -5.38
CA GLN A 129 -25.17 -10.65 -4.36
C GLN A 129 -23.73 -10.42 -4.83
N LEU A 130 -23.06 -11.43 -5.40
CA LEU A 130 -21.71 -11.28 -5.95
C LEU A 130 -21.65 -10.24 -7.09
N LYS A 131 -22.64 -10.22 -7.99
CA LYS A 131 -22.74 -9.21 -9.06
C LYS A 131 -22.86 -7.79 -8.50
N LYS A 132 -23.57 -7.59 -7.38
CA LYS A 132 -23.66 -6.28 -6.71
C LYS A 132 -22.31 -5.84 -6.16
N VAL A 133 -21.61 -6.73 -5.45
CA VAL A 133 -20.26 -6.46 -4.94
C VAL A 133 -19.27 -6.15 -6.08
N TRP A 134 -19.35 -6.88 -7.20
CA TRP A 134 -18.53 -6.60 -8.38
C TRP A 134 -18.79 -5.20 -8.96
N ARG A 135 -20.06 -4.78 -9.05
CA ARG A 135 -20.41 -3.43 -9.51
C ARG A 135 -19.92 -2.35 -8.56
N GLU A 136 -20.03 -2.55 -7.24
CA GLU A 136 -19.48 -1.64 -6.24
C GLU A 136 -17.96 -1.50 -6.41
N ALA A 137 -17.25 -2.61 -6.65
CA ALA A 137 -15.82 -2.60 -6.89
C ALA A 137 -15.45 -1.87 -8.20
N GLN A 138 -16.22 -2.06 -9.28
CA GLN A 138 -16.03 -1.34 -10.55
C GLN A 138 -16.27 0.17 -10.40
N ALA A 139 -17.28 0.58 -9.63
CA ALA A 139 -17.62 1.99 -9.43
C ALA A 139 -16.50 2.79 -8.74
N ILE A 140 -15.65 2.11 -7.98
CA ILE A 140 -14.49 2.71 -7.31
C ILE A 140 -13.14 2.26 -7.92
N HIS A 141 -13.19 1.56 -9.06
CA HIS A 141 -12.03 1.08 -9.81
C HIS A 141 -11.06 0.16 -9.04
N VAL A 142 -11.59 -0.78 -8.23
CA VAL A 142 -10.80 -1.78 -7.48
C VAL A 142 -11.18 -3.23 -7.81
N GLN A 143 -11.92 -3.46 -8.89
CA GLN A 143 -12.42 -4.78 -9.28
C GLN A 143 -11.31 -5.83 -9.47
N ASP A 144 -10.11 -5.41 -9.87
CA ASP A 144 -8.99 -6.32 -10.11
C ASP A 144 -8.53 -7.01 -8.81
N SER A 145 -8.55 -6.26 -7.69
CA SER A 145 -8.26 -6.76 -6.34
C SER A 145 -9.26 -7.81 -5.86
N LEU A 146 -10.51 -7.77 -6.35
CA LEU A 146 -11.56 -8.72 -5.96
C LEU A 146 -11.76 -9.89 -6.95
N SER A 147 -11.09 -9.87 -8.09
CA SER A 147 -11.33 -10.80 -9.20
C SER A 147 -11.20 -12.28 -8.81
N ASN A 148 -10.16 -12.64 -8.07
CA ASN A 148 -9.94 -14.03 -7.62
C ASN A 148 -10.94 -14.43 -6.53
N ILE A 149 -11.21 -13.54 -5.56
CA ILE A 149 -12.15 -13.79 -4.45
C ILE A 149 -13.55 -14.07 -4.99
N ILE A 150 -14.02 -13.25 -5.94
CA ILE A 150 -15.34 -13.39 -6.53
C ILE A 150 -15.44 -14.67 -7.38
N LYS A 151 -14.39 -15.03 -8.13
CA LYS A 151 -14.35 -16.30 -8.87
C LYS A 151 -14.46 -17.51 -7.95
N LEU A 152 -13.66 -17.54 -6.88
CA LEU A 152 -13.67 -18.63 -5.90
C LEU A 152 -15.02 -18.75 -5.21
N ARG A 153 -15.58 -17.63 -4.72
CA ARG A 153 -16.87 -17.65 -4.05
C ARG A 153 -18.01 -18.08 -4.99
N ARG A 154 -17.96 -17.67 -6.26
CA ARG A 154 -18.93 -18.10 -7.26
C ARG A 154 -18.91 -19.62 -7.45
N ALA A 155 -17.74 -20.25 -7.51
CA ALA A 155 -17.62 -21.70 -7.60
C ALA A 155 -18.22 -22.40 -6.37
N GLN A 156 -17.98 -21.86 -5.16
CA GLN A 156 -18.58 -22.39 -3.93
C GLN A 156 -20.12 -22.32 -3.93
N ILE A 157 -20.69 -21.19 -4.35
CA ILE A 157 -22.16 -21.00 -4.43
C ILE A 157 -22.78 -21.98 -5.44
N ASN A 158 -22.10 -22.22 -6.56
CA ASN A 158 -22.58 -23.12 -7.60
C ASN A 158 -22.30 -24.61 -7.33
N GLY A 159 -21.72 -24.94 -6.18
CA GLY A 159 -21.39 -26.33 -5.80
C GLY A 159 -20.31 -26.96 -6.69
N THR A 160 -19.46 -26.16 -7.31
CA THR A 160 -18.38 -26.60 -8.22
C THR A 160 -16.97 -26.44 -7.62
N ALA A 161 -16.89 -26.21 -6.30
CA ALA A 161 -15.65 -26.09 -5.54
C ALA A 161 -15.22 -27.41 -4.90
#